data_AF-A0A0K2VF47-F1
#
_entry.id   AF-A0A0K2VF47-F1
#
_cell.length_a   1.000
_cell.length_b   1.000
_cell.length_c   1.000
_cell.angle_alpha   90.00
_cell.angle_beta   90.00
_cell.angle_gamma   90.00
#
_symmetry.space_group_name_H-M   'P 1'
#
loop_
_entity.id
_entity.type
_entity.pdbx_description
1 polymer ?
#
loop_
_entity_poly.entity_id
_entity_poly.type
_entity_poly.pdbx_seq_one_letter_code
_entity_poly.pdbx_strand_id
1 'polypeptide(L)'
;KCSATCFFYTSELAYRSIVYDCFAKNSFVETKFLISKARVASKARKPFSRLELLVGLLGARLVRYALDSFKSTHLNISIFCLWTDSQVAIS
;
A
#
# COMPACT_ATOMS: atom_id res chain seq x y z
N LYS A 1 3.43 -15.47 11.92
CA LYS A 1 4.01 -14.10 11.86
C LYS A 1 3.05 -13.23 11.04
N CYS A 2 2.61 -12.08 11.56
CA CYS A 2 1.84 -11.10 10.77
C CYS A 2 2.80 -10.27 9.93
N SER A 3 2.46 -10.12 8.65
CA SER A 3 3.14 -9.25 7.71
C SER A 3 2.11 -8.33 7.07
N ALA A 4 2.30 -7.01 7.21
CA ALA A 4 1.46 -6.06 6.54
C ALA A 4 2.02 -5.79 5.13
N THR A 5 1.15 -5.89 4.15
CA THR A 5 1.50 -5.74 2.74
C THR A 5 0.77 -4.54 2.15
N CYS A 6 1.49 -3.68 1.47
CA CYS A 6 0.97 -2.52 0.77
C CYS A 6 1.14 -2.72 -0.73
N PHE A 7 0.03 -2.76 -1.46
CA PHE A 7 0.03 -2.74 -2.92
C PHE A 7 -0.35 -1.36 -3.42
N PHE A 8 0.36 -0.84 -4.41
CA PHE A 8 0.00 0.41 -5.07
C PHE A 8 0.09 0.32 -6.58
N TYR A 9 -0.87 0.96 -7.23
CA TYR A 9 -1.11 0.88 -8.67
C TYR A 9 -1.55 2.24 -9.22
N THR A 10 -1.10 2.53 -10.43
CA THR A 10 -1.41 3.77 -11.15
C THR A 10 -1.93 3.48 -12.53
N SER A 11 -2.95 4.23 -12.95
CA SER A 11 -3.39 4.34 -14.33
C SER A 11 -3.51 5.81 -14.73
N GLU A 12 -3.79 6.07 -16.01
CA GLU A 12 -4.00 7.44 -16.53
C GLU A 12 -5.21 8.13 -15.89
N LEU A 13 -6.18 7.36 -15.39
CA LEU A 13 -7.42 7.87 -14.82
C LEU A 13 -7.36 8.03 -13.30
N ALA A 14 -6.63 7.16 -12.61
CA ALA A 14 -6.59 7.13 -11.17
C ALA A 14 -5.34 6.43 -10.64
N TYR A 15 -4.99 6.74 -9.40
CA TYR A 15 -3.96 6.02 -8.66
C TYR A 15 -4.48 5.62 -7.29
N ARG A 16 -4.11 4.41 -6.85
CA ARG A 16 -4.64 3.79 -5.64
C ARG A 16 -3.60 3.00 -4.89
N SER A 17 -3.73 2.98 -3.57
CA SER A 17 -2.95 2.13 -2.70
C SER A 17 -3.86 1.42 -1.69
N ILE A 18 -3.52 0.17 -1.38
CA ILE A 18 -4.25 -0.72 -0.50
C ILE A 18 -3.26 -1.37 0.45
N VAL A 19 -3.63 -1.44 1.74
CA VAL A 19 -2.88 -2.14 2.77
C VAL A 19 -3.74 -3.28 3.32
N TYR A 20 -3.14 -4.45 3.40
CA TYR A 20 -3.75 -5.65 3.96
C TYR A 20 -2.78 -6.36 4.90
N ASP A 21 -3.31 -7.04 5.90
CA ASP A 21 -2.53 -7.95 6.75
C ASP A 21 -2.53 -9.35 6.14
N CYS A 22 -1.39 -10.02 6.22
CA CYS A 22 -1.22 -11.42 5.84
C CYS A 22 -0.76 -12.20 7.07
N PHE A 23 -1.48 -13.26 7.41
CA PHE A 23 -1.07 -14.16 8.47
C PHE A 23 -1.31 -15.61 8.08
N ALA A 24 -0.37 -16.47 8.48
CA ALA A 24 -0.48 -17.91 8.31
C ALA A 24 -1.34 -18.50 9.43
N LYS A 25 -2.37 -19.26 9.07
CA LYS A 25 -3.24 -19.98 10.00
C LYS A 25 -3.51 -21.38 9.45
N ASN A 26 -3.18 -22.42 10.22
CA ASN A 26 -3.46 -23.82 9.89
C ASN A 26 -3.05 -24.22 8.45
N SER A 27 -1.83 -23.84 8.03
CA SER A 27 -1.29 -24.08 6.68
C SER A 27 -1.92 -23.27 5.53
N PHE A 28 -2.84 -22.36 5.84
CA PHE A 28 -3.38 -21.39 4.89
C PHE A 28 -2.82 -19.99 5.15
N VAL A 29 -2.73 -19.18 4.08
CA VAL A 29 -2.48 -17.75 4.20
C VAL A 29 -3.83 -17.05 4.15
N GLU A 30 -4.21 -16.40 5.24
CA GLU A 30 -5.37 -15.52 5.29
C GLU A 30 -4.93 -14.08 5.07
N THR A 31 -5.76 -13.32 4.35
CA THR A 31 -5.54 -11.89 4.12
C THR A 31 -6.70 -11.09 4.66
N LYS A 32 -6.41 -10.04 5.44
CA LYS A 32 -7.42 -9.12 5.96
C LYS A 32 -7.18 -7.72 5.41
N PHE A 33 -8.19 -7.16 4.76
CA PHE A 33 -8.15 -5.77 4.34
C PHE A 33 -8.05 -4.84 5.56
N LEU A 34 -7.15 -3.87 5.50
CA LEU A 34 -6.96 -2.87 6.57
C LEU A 34 -7.46 -1.50 6.13
N ILE A 35 -6.87 -0.95 5.06
CA ILE A 35 -7.17 0.40 4.61
C ILE A 35 -6.82 0.57 3.13
N SER A 36 -7.54 1.44 2.42
CA SER A 36 -7.18 1.86 1.07
C SER A 36 -7.40 3.34 0.86
N LYS A 37 -6.75 3.87 -0.18
CA LYS A 37 -6.98 5.22 -0.65
C LYS A 37 -6.77 5.29 -2.16
N ALA A 38 -7.73 5.90 -2.85
CA ALA A 38 -7.66 6.17 -4.27
C ALA A 38 -7.82 7.67 -4.53
N ARG A 39 -7.24 8.14 -5.64
CA ARG A 39 -7.39 9.51 -6.12
C ARG A 39 -7.53 9.50 -7.63
N VAL A 40 -8.41 10.37 -8.14
CA VAL A 40 -8.55 10.62 -9.58
C VAL A 40 -7.29 11.34 -10.05
N ALA A 41 -6.73 10.91 -11.18
CA ALA A 41 -5.60 11.58 -11.80
C ALA A 41 -6.04 12.98 -12.26
N SER A 42 -5.17 13.97 -12.08
CA SER A 42 -5.48 15.33 -12.54
C SER A 42 -5.62 15.35 -14.06
N LYS A 43 -6.64 16.05 -14.58
CA LYS A 43 -6.76 16.32 -16.02
C LYS A 43 -5.58 17.12 -16.57
N ALA A 44 -4.89 17.89 -15.72
CA ALA A 44 -3.63 18.50 -16.09
C ALA A 44 -2.60 17.38 -16.28
N ARG A 45 -2.06 17.24 -17.50
CA ARG A 45 -1.07 16.23 -17.90
C ARG A 45 0.15 16.26 -16.97
N LYS A 46 0.08 15.54 -15.85
CA LYS A 46 1.27 15.17 -15.08
C LYS A 46 1.93 14.01 -15.83
N PRO A 47 3.27 13.97 -15.87
CA PRO A 47 3.95 12.80 -16.42
C PRO A 47 3.54 11.56 -15.61
N PHE A 48 3.35 10.44 -16.29
CA PHE A 48 2.86 9.20 -15.69
C PHE A 48 3.76 8.74 -14.54
N SER A 49 5.08 8.85 -14.71
CA SER A 49 6.10 8.63 -13.68
C SER A 49 5.84 9.39 -12.37
N ARG A 50 5.32 10.62 -12.46
CA ARG A 50 4.97 11.40 -11.27
C ARG A 50 3.72 10.86 -10.57
N LEU A 51 2.76 10.30 -11.31
CA LEU A 51 1.60 9.64 -10.72
C LEU A 51 2.02 8.35 -10.00
N GLU A 52 2.94 7.59 -10.59
CA GLU A 52 3.53 6.39 -9.97
C GLU A 52 4.25 6.70 -8.65
N LEU A 53 5.06 7.75 -8.62
CA LEU A 53 5.71 8.20 -7.37
C LEU A 53 4.69 8.73 -6.35
N LEU A 54 3.64 9.42 -6.80
CA LEU A 54 2.59 9.93 -5.91
C LEU A 54 1.79 8.79 -5.26
N VAL A 55 1.54 7.69 -5.98
CA VAL A 55 0.86 6.53 -5.39
C VAL A 55 1.76 5.78 -4.42
N GLY A 56 3.06 5.69 -4.70
CA GLY A 56 4.03 5.11 -3.77
C GLY A 56 4.08 5.90 -2.46
N LEU A 57 4.13 7.24 -2.55
CA LEU A 57 4.05 8.12 -1.37
C LEU A 57 2.72 7.98 -0.62
N LEU A 58 1.61 7.82 -1.34
CA LEU A 58 0.30 7.57 -0.74
C LEU A 58 0.30 6.25 0.04
N GLY A 59 0.86 5.19 -0.53
CA GLY A 59 1.00 3.88 0.11
C GLY A 59 1.89 3.92 1.35
N ALA A 60 3.06 4.57 1.27
CA ALA A 60 3.94 4.76 2.42
C ALA A 60 3.24 5.49 3.58
N ARG A 61 2.43 6.50 3.26
CA ARG A 61 1.61 7.22 4.26
C ARG A 61 0.50 6.36 4.86
N LEU A 62 -0.15 5.51 4.06
CA LEU A 62 -1.14 4.56 4.57
C LEU A 62 -0.51 3.53 5.50
N VAL A 63 0.66 3.00 5.14
CA VAL A 63 1.42 2.08 5.98
C VAL A 63 1.80 2.73 7.31
N ARG A 64 2.31 3.97 7.27
CA ARG A 64 2.61 4.73 8.50
C ARG A 64 1.36 4.92 9.36
N TYR A 65 0.24 5.31 8.76
CA TYR A 65 -1.02 5.48 9.47
C TYR A 65 -1.51 4.18 10.11
N ALA A 66 -1.44 3.07 9.38
CA ALA A 66 -1.78 1.74 9.90
C ALA A 66 -0.86 1.37 11.08
N LEU A 67 0.46 1.54 10.91
CA LEU A 67 1.45 1.32 11.96
C LEU A 67 1.17 2.11 13.24
N ASP A 68 0.88 3.41 13.09
CA ASP A 68 0.58 4.26 14.24
C ASP A 68 -0.73 3.85 14.92
N SER A 69 -1.72 3.38 14.15
CA SER A 69 -2.96 2.81 14.68
C SER A 69 -2.72 1.48 15.42
N PHE A 70 -1.76 0.68 14.96
CA PHE A 70 -1.38 -0.56 15.63
C PHE A 70 -0.48 -0.37 16.83
N LYS A 71 0.22 0.76 17.02
CA LYS A 71 1.00 0.95 18.27
C LYS A 71 0.14 0.93 19.54
N SER A 72 -1.16 1.28 19.42
CA SER A 72 -2.10 1.26 20.55
C SER A 72 -2.67 -0.13 20.85
N THR A 73 -2.54 -1.07 19.91
CA THR A 73 -3.03 -2.45 20.02
C THR A 73 -1.80 -3.36 20.02
N HIS A 74 -1.68 -4.36 20.89
CA HIS A 74 -0.45 -5.18 20.99
C HIS A 74 -0.09 -6.05 19.74
N LEU A 75 -0.55 -5.70 18.53
CA LEU A 75 -0.23 -6.30 17.25
C LEU A 75 1.17 -5.90 16.79
N ASN A 76 2.12 -6.81 16.97
CA ASN A 76 3.51 -6.61 16.54
C ASN A 76 3.67 -7.05 15.07
N ILE A 77 3.55 -6.10 14.13
CA ILE A 77 3.81 -6.37 12.71
C ILE A 77 5.32 -6.54 12.51
N SER A 78 5.73 -7.74 12.10
CA SER A 78 7.15 -8.12 11.99
C SER A 78 7.80 -7.74 10.67
N ILE A 79 7.02 -7.64 9.59
CA ILE A 79 7.50 -7.44 8.23
C ILE A 79 6.53 -6.52 7.48
N PHE A 80 7.08 -5.57 6.74
CA PHE A 80 6.33 -4.73 5.80
C PHE A 80 6.81 -4.99 4.37
N CYS A 81 5.89 -5.38 3.50
CA CYS A 81 6.18 -5.58 2.07
C CYS A 81 5.44 -4.52 1.24
N LEU A 82 6.17 -3.84 0.37
CA LEU A 82 5.62 -2.90 -0.61
C LEU A 82 5.66 -3.56 -1.99
N TRP A 83 4.53 -3.57 -2.68
CA TRP A 83 4.37 -4.18 -3.99
C TRP A 83 3.82 -3.17 -4.99
N THR A 84 4.41 -3.18 -6.18
CA THR A 84 3.99 -2.37 -7.32
C THR A 84 4.46 -3.02 -8.61
N ASP A 85 3.76 -2.70 -9.69
CA ASP A 85 4.14 -2.98 -11.08
C ASP A 85 4.88 -1.79 -11.74
N SER A 86 5.05 -0.68 -11.02
CA SER A 86 5.74 0.50 -11.51
C SER A 86 7.25 0.29 -11.57
N GLN A 87 7.83 0.35 -12.78
CA GLN A 87 9.29 0.31 -12.96
C GLN A 87 9.96 1.56 -12.37
N VAL A 88 9.31 2.72 -12.43
CA VAL A 88 9.82 3.99 -11.91
C VAL A 88 9.92 4.00 -10.39
N ALA A 89 8.98 3.35 -9.70
CA ALA A 89 9.00 3.28 -8.24
C ALA A 89 10.00 2.24 -7.70
N ILE A 90 10.42 1.29 -8.53
CA ILE A 90 11.35 0.20 -8.17
C ILE A 90 12.81 0.57 -8.50
N SER A 91 13.04 1.41 -9.51
CA SER A 91 14.38 1.87 -9.92
C SER A 91 15.01 2.80 -8.90
#